data_AF-A0A951C0R6-F1
#
_entry.id   AF-A0A951C0R6-F1
#
_cell.length_a   1.000
_cell.length_b   1.000
_cell.length_c   1.000
_cell.angle_alpha   90.00
_cell.angle_beta   90.00
_cell.angle_gamma   90.00
#
_symmetry.space_group_name_H-M   'P 1'
#
loop_
_entity.id
_entity.type
_entity.pdbx_description
1 polymer ?
#
loop_
_entity_poly.entity_id
_entity_poly.type
_entity_poly.pdbx_seq_one_letter_code
_entity_poly.pdbx_strand_id
1 'polypeptide(L)'
;MSVRASYGLFFDFANGQFFINSTIAPPFGDETRVNAVPFDNPWSGYPGGNPYPITAFNTFTLNAPYLTVPYNMPATELHSWNLSIQRQIGANWLVSANYVGNETEDLWVSTQLNNPQFIPGTCAAGQYGLTAPGPCSSTANYNQRRILSLLNPAIGKYYGYVDMFDPGGTQSYNGLILSVQHRFQHGFTINSNYTWSHCIGDYSQEFTTPNVGSGYQDPNNRRYDRGNCFLDRQGNFNLSAAYELPRFSNHLARILASDWRISPIIRYLTGAPLTITTGVDRALNDNTITQRPNLIAPSAVRNTGPNGFLNFLNASAFTQPALGTLGNLGTYNVFGPGIFEVDTALSRLFPITEHKMLEFRAEAYNLPNFFLRGNPGTLLSTPTFGQINTVYNSNYALGGGGGPRVLQLAGKFYF
;
A
#
# COMPACT_ATOMS: atom_id res chain seq x y z
N MET A 1 -38.89 2.45 5.06
CA MET A 1 -37.64 1.65 5.13
C MET A 1 -37.42 1.10 3.74
N SER A 2 -36.19 1.16 3.25
CA SER A 2 -35.81 0.59 1.95
C SER A 2 -34.70 -0.43 2.14
N VAL A 3 -34.84 -1.56 1.46
CA VAL A 3 -33.83 -2.61 1.38
C VAL A 3 -33.45 -2.76 -0.07
N ARG A 4 -32.15 -2.80 -0.38
CA ARG A 4 -31.64 -3.01 -1.74
C ARG A 4 -30.51 -4.02 -1.67
N ALA A 5 -30.49 -4.93 -2.62
CA ALA A 5 -29.39 -5.86 -2.81
C ALA A 5 -29.03 -5.89 -4.29
N SER A 6 -27.76 -6.06 -4.59
CA SER A 6 -27.30 -6.25 -5.96
C SER A 6 -26.09 -7.17 -5.98
N TYR A 7 -25.90 -7.80 -7.13
CA TYR A 7 -24.74 -8.61 -7.47
C TYR A 7 -24.33 -8.25 -8.89
N GLY A 8 -23.02 -8.15 -9.13
CA GLY A 8 -22.45 -7.95 -10.45
C GLY A 8 -21.18 -8.79 -10.60
N LEU A 9 -21.01 -9.34 -11.80
CA LEU A 9 -19.76 -9.94 -12.26
C LEU A 9 -19.10 -8.95 -13.21
N PHE A 10 -17.84 -8.61 -12.93
CA PHE A 10 -17.04 -7.70 -13.72
C PHE A 10 -15.75 -8.41 -14.15
N PHE A 11 -15.21 -7.99 -15.28
CA PHE A 11 -13.97 -8.53 -15.83
C PHE A 11 -12.99 -7.38 -16.01
N ASP A 12 -11.73 -7.64 -15.71
CA ASP A 12 -10.66 -6.73 -16.10
C ASP A 12 -10.15 -7.06 -17.50
N PHE A 13 -9.88 -6.02 -18.29
CA PHE A 13 -9.27 -6.19 -19.60
C PHE A 13 -7.75 -6.07 -19.46
N ALA A 14 -7.03 -7.06 -19.97
CA ALA A 14 -5.57 -7.04 -19.95
C ALA A 14 -5.03 -5.76 -20.60
N ASN A 15 -4.32 -4.95 -19.82
CA ASN A 15 -3.68 -3.74 -20.30
C ASN A 15 -2.65 -4.06 -21.40
N GLY A 16 -2.51 -3.19 -22.41
CA GLY A 16 -1.51 -3.32 -23.47
C GLY A 16 -0.07 -3.58 -22.97
N GLN A 17 0.27 -3.09 -21.78
CA GLN A 17 1.57 -3.30 -21.13
C GLN A 17 1.88 -4.78 -20.87
N PHE A 18 0.87 -5.63 -20.60
CA PHE A 18 1.08 -7.08 -20.42
C PHE A 18 1.63 -7.76 -21.68
N PHE A 19 1.40 -7.16 -22.85
CA PHE A 19 1.83 -7.72 -24.14
C PHE A 19 3.21 -7.22 -24.58
N ILE A 20 3.77 -6.17 -23.97
CA ILE A 20 5.07 -5.59 -24.40
C ILE A 20 6.18 -6.64 -24.34
N ASN A 21 6.27 -7.40 -23.26
CA ASN A 21 7.33 -8.42 -23.10
C ASN A 21 7.24 -9.52 -24.16
N SER A 22 6.04 -9.82 -24.67
CA SER A 22 5.86 -10.78 -25.76
C SER A 22 6.33 -10.25 -27.12
N THR A 23 6.28 -8.92 -27.34
CA THR A 23 6.73 -8.31 -28.61
C THR A 23 8.25 -8.26 -28.77
N ILE A 24 8.99 -8.33 -27.67
CA ILE A 24 10.47 -8.31 -27.63
C ILE A 24 11.06 -9.68 -27.25
N ALA A 25 10.24 -10.73 -27.20
CA ALA A 25 10.69 -12.08 -26.85
C ALA A 25 11.55 -12.69 -27.97
N PRO A 26 12.47 -13.62 -27.64
CA PRO A 26 13.20 -14.36 -28.65
C PRO A 26 12.27 -15.13 -29.59
N PRO A 27 12.64 -15.28 -30.88
CA PRO A 27 13.92 -14.89 -31.50
C PRO A 27 13.96 -13.43 -32.00
N PHE A 28 12.90 -12.64 -31.79
CA PHE A 28 12.76 -11.31 -32.39
C PHE A 28 13.42 -10.19 -31.57
N GLY A 29 13.67 -10.45 -30.28
CA GLY A 29 14.44 -9.58 -29.37
C GLY A 29 14.99 -10.39 -28.20
N ASP A 30 15.85 -9.77 -27.39
CA ASP A 30 16.32 -10.33 -26.12
C ASP A 30 16.58 -9.19 -25.13
N GLU A 31 16.43 -9.46 -23.83
CA GLU A 31 16.69 -8.47 -22.77
C GLU A 31 18.02 -8.81 -22.08
N THR A 32 18.92 -7.82 -21.98
CA THR A 32 20.15 -7.98 -21.19
C THR A 32 20.12 -7.03 -20.00
N ARG A 33 20.17 -7.58 -18.78
CA ARG A 33 20.24 -6.81 -17.54
C ARG A 33 21.69 -6.73 -17.04
N VAL A 34 22.17 -5.50 -16.87
CA VAL A 34 23.44 -5.19 -16.19
C VAL A 34 23.14 -4.40 -14.92
N ASN A 35 23.72 -4.84 -13.80
CA ASN A 35 23.49 -4.22 -12.48
C ASN A 35 24.79 -3.60 -11.96
N ALA A 36 24.69 -2.45 -11.28
CA ALA A 36 25.82 -1.77 -10.65
C ALA A 36 27.01 -1.46 -11.59
N VAL A 37 26.72 -1.11 -12.85
CA VAL A 37 27.73 -0.74 -13.86
C VAL A 37 27.88 0.78 -13.99
N PRO A 38 29.08 1.28 -14.31
CA PRO A 38 29.30 2.71 -14.59
C PRO A 38 28.49 3.17 -15.81
N PHE A 39 27.99 4.40 -15.79
CA PHE A 39 27.18 4.94 -16.89
C PHE A 39 28.02 5.22 -18.16
N ASP A 40 29.30 5.56 -17.98
CA ASP A 40 30.28 5.76 -19.04
C ASP A 40 30.70 4.46 -19.73
N ASN A 41 30.60 3.31 -19.04
CA ASN A 41 30.84 1.99 -19.63
C ASN A 41 29.93 0.92 -19.00
N PRO A 42 28.67 0.82 -19.45
CA PRO A 42 27.70 -0.12 -18.90
C PRO A 42 28.06 -1.59 -19.18
N TRP A 43 28.99 -1.85 -20.10
CA TRP A 43 29.37 -3.20 -20.54
C TRP A 43 30.71 -3.67 -19.96
N SER A 44 31.36 -2.86 -19.11
CA SER A 44 32.69 -3.14 -18.53
C SER A 44 32.79 -4.50 -17.82
N GLY A 45 31.70 -4.96 -17.19
CA GLY A 45 31.61 -6.26 -16.52
C GLY A 45 30.87 -7.35 -17.30
N TYR A 46 30.41 -7.05 -18.52
CA TYR A 46 29.64 -8.02 -19.30
C TYR A 46 30.59 -9.03 -19.99
N PRO A 47 30.37 -10.35 -19.85
CA PRO A 47 31.21 -11.35 -20.49
C PRO A 47 31.26 -11.17 -22.02
N GLY A 48 32.46 -10.92 -22.56
CA GLY A 48 32.65 -10.65 -24.00
C GLY A 48 32.53 -9.19 -24.41
N GLY A 49 32.31 -8.25 -23.49
CA GLY A 49 32.23 -6.81 -23.76
C GLY A 49 30.85 -6.35 -24.22
N ASN A 50 30.77 -5.26 -24.98
CA ASN A 50 29.50 -4.74 -25.47
C ASN A 50 28.83 -5.75 -26.44
N PRO A 51 27.63 -6.29 -26.13
CA PRO A 51 26.96 -7.26 -26.98
C PRO A 51 26.35 -6.65 -28.26
N TYR A 52 26.43 -5.32 -28.43
CA TYR A 52 25.89 -4.59 -29.56
C TYR A 52 26.97 -4.07 -30.54
N PRO A 53 26.64 -3.95 -31.84
CA PRO A 53 25.37 -4.34 -32.47
C PRO A 53 25.20 -5.87 -32.53
N ILE A 54 23.96 -6.35 -32.42
CA ILE A 54 23.66 -7.79 -32.51
C ILE A 54 24.01 -8.25 -33.93
N THR A 55 25.00 -9.14 -34.06
CA THR A 55 25.52 -9.61 -35.36
C THR A 55 24.87 -10.91 -35.84
N ALA A 56 24.02 -11.55 -35.02
CA ALA A 56 23.27 -12.75 -35.37
C ALA A 56 21.93 -12.84 -34.64
N PHE A 57 20.86 -13.25 -35.33
CA PHE A 57 19.50 -13.41 -34.78
C PHE A 57 19.30 -14.62 -33.84
N ASN A 58 20.38 -15.35 -33.50
CA ASN A 58 20.30 -16.65 -32.83
C ASN A 58 21.05 -16.73 -31.49
N THR A 59 21.56 -15.63 -30.96
CA THR A 59 22.33 -15.66 -29.71
C THR A 59 21.43 -15.31 -28.53
N PHE A 60 20.90 -16.32 -27.86
CA PHE A 60 20.43 -16.16 -26.48
C PHE A 60 21.57 -15.55 -25.66
N THR A 61 21.32 -14.41 -25.03
CA THR A 61 22.31 -13.77 -24.17
C THR A 61 22.46 -14.54 -22.85
N LEU A 62 23.61 -14.42 -22.20
CA LEU A 62 23.84 -15.12 -20.93
C LEU A 62 22.91 -14.56 -19.85
N ASN A 63 22.25 -15.45 -19.12
CA ASN A 63 21.33 -15.14 -18.03
C ASN A 63 20.18 -14.19 -18.44
N ALA A 64 19.69 -14.32 -19.67
CA ALA A 64 18.56 -13.55 -20.15
C ALA A 64 17.29 -13.83 -19.33
N PRO A 65 16.49 -12.80 -19.01
CA PRO A 65 15.22 -12.97 -18.32
C PRO A 65 14.08 -13.32 -19.31
N TYR A 66 13.18 -14.19 -18.88
CA TYR A 66 12.02 -14.62 -19.66
C TYR A 66 10.75 -14.54 -18.83
N LEU A 67 9.70 -13.95 -19.40
CA LEU A 67 8.36 -13.96 -18.84
C LEU A 67 7.45 -14.73 -19.79
N THR A 68 6.84 -15.80 -19.29
CA THR A 68 6.00 -16.69 -20.07
C THR A 68 4.53 -16.50 -19.71
N VAL A 69 3.67 -16.57 -20.71
CA VAL A 69 2.22 -16.44 -20.57
C VAL A 69 1.60 -17.82 -20.82
N PRO A 70 0.88 -18.42 -19.87
CA PRO A 70 0.11 -19.63 -20.14
C PRO A 70 -0.90 -19.38 -21.28
N TYR A 71 -1.06 -20.36 -22.18
CA TYR A 71 -1.97 -20.23 -23.33
C TYR A 71 -3.44 -20.02 -22.90
N ASN A 72 -3.83 -20.55 -21.74
CA ASN A 72 -5.19 -20.53 -21.21
C ASN A 72 -5.35 -19.52 -20.06
N MET A 73 -4.77 -18.32 -20.16
CA MET A 73 -4.96 -17.27 -19.17
C MET A 73 -6.42 -16.78 -19.14
N PRO A 74 -7.17 -17.01 -18.04
CA PRO A 74 -8.49 -16.40 -17.86
C PRO A 74 -8.35 -14.88 -17.63
N ALA A 75 -9.42 -14.12 -17.86
CA ALA A 75 -9.46 -12.72 -17.44
C ALA A 75 -9.68 -12.65 -15.93
N THR A 76 -9.06 -11.69 -15.23
CA THR A 76 -9.36 -11.44 -13.82
C THR A 76 -10.86 -11.14 -13.66
N GLU A 77 -11.51 -11.87 -12.75
CA GLU A 77 -12.94 -11.75 -12.46
C GLU A 77 -13.17 -11.06 -11.11
N LEU A 78 -14.17 -10.19 -11.04
CA LEU A 78 -14.59 -9.51 -9.81
C LEU A 78 -16.07 -9.77 -9.57
N HIS A 79 -16.36 -10.51 -8.52
CA HIS A 79 -17.69 -10.69 -7.97
C HIS A 79 -17.94 -9.59 -6.95
N SER A 80 -18.86 -8.68 -7.24
CA SER A 80 -19.25 -7.62 -6.29
C SER A 80 -20.70 -7.78 -5.87
N TRP A 81 -20.95 -7.71 -4.57
CA TRP A 81 -22.30 -7.71 -4.03
C TRP A 81 -22.47 -6.65 -2.96
N ASN A 82 -23.70 -6.16 -2.82
CA ASN A 82 -24.04 -5.27 -1.72
C ASN A 82 -25.41 -5.58 -1.11
N LEU A 83 -25.55 -5.17 0.14
CA LEU A 83 -26.82 -5.16 0.86
C LEU A 83 -26.95 -3.82 1.59
N SER A 84 -27.97 -3.05 1.25
CA SER A 84 -28.27 -1.74 1.81
C SER A 84 -29.59 -1.77 2.55
N ILE A 85 -29.57 -1.33 3.81
CA ILE A 85 -30.76 -1.10 4.62
C ILE A 85 -30.77 0.37 5.00
N GLN A 86 -31.85 1.07 4.68
CA GLN A 86 -32.02 2.49 4.99
C GLN A 86 -33.37 2.75 5.63
N ARG A 87 -33.37 3.55 6.69
CA ARG A 87 -34.58 3.90 7.44
C ARG A 87 -34.55 5.36 7.85
N GLN A 88 -35.65 6.04 7.59
CA GLN A 88 -35.95 7.32 8.20
C GLN A 88 -36.47 7.08 9.63
N ILE A 89 -35.92 7.82 10.60
CA ILE A 89 -36.31 7.79 12.00
C ILE A 89 -36.87 9.17 12.36
N GLY A 90 -38.14 9.22 12.80
CA GLY A 90 -38.85 10.49 12.98
C GLY A 90 -38.94 11.29 11.68
N ALA A 91 -38.97 12.61 11.80
CA ALA A 91 -39.12 13.50 10.65
C ALA A 91 -37.80 13.82 9.93
N ASN A 92 -36.65 13.77 10.61
CA ASN A 92 -35.41 14.40 10.11
C ASN A 92 -34.15 13.54 10.18
N TRP A 93 -34.21 12.33 10.76
CA TRP A 93 -33.07 11.42 10.78
C TRP A 93 -33.18 10.38 9.67
N LEU A 94 -32.06 10.13 9.01
CA LEU A 94 -31.88 9.07 8.03
C LEU A 94 -30.67 8.25 8.43
N VAL A 95 -30.89 6.97 8.68
CA VAL A 95 -29.83 6.03 9.04
C VAL A 95 -29.75 4.98 7.94
N SER A 96 -28.54 4.62 7.54
CA SER A 96 -28.31 3.49 6.63
C SER A 96 -27.12 2.64 7.05
N ALA A 97 -27.22 1.36 6.75
CA ALA A 97 -26.15 0.38 6.85
C ALA A 97 -26.00 -0.28 5.47
N ASN A 98 -24.81 -0.23 4.90
CA ASN A 98 -24.49 -0.82 3.60
C ASN A 98 -23.33 -1.78 3.79
N TYR A 99 -23.57 -3.06 3.55
CA TYR A 99 -22.52 -4.05 3.42
C TYR A 99 -22.12 -4.16 1.94
N VAL A 100 -20.83 -4.20 1.68
CA VAL A 100 -20.23 -4.40 0.35
C VAL A 100 -19.22 -5.53 0.47
N GLY A 101 -19.36 -6.55 -0.37
CA GLY A 101 -18.39 -7.63 -0.51
C GLY A 101 -17.86 -7.67 -1.92
N ASN A 102 -16.57 -7.88 -2.06
CA ASN A 102 -15.93 -8.16 -3.34
C ASN A 102 -15.06 -9.41 -3.21
N GLU A 103 -15.17 -10.32 -4.17
CA GLU A 103 -14.20 -11.40 -4.37
C GLU A 103 -13.58 -11.22 -5.76
N THR A 104 -12.26 -11.10 -5.79
CA THR A 104 -11.47 -11.11 -7.00
C THR A 104 -10.88 -12.50 -7.18
N GLU A 105 -11.16 -13.11 -8.31
CA GLU A 105 -10.61 -14.39 -8.75
C GLU A 105 -9.79 -14.17 -10.02
N ASP A 106 -8.99 -15.17 -10.37
CA ASP A 106 -8.15 -15.13 -11.56
C ASP A 106 -7.20 -13.92 -11.63
N LEU A 107 -6.73 -13.42 -10.48
CA LEU A 107 -5.84 -12.27 -10.42
C LEU A 107 -4.45 -12.63 -10.95
N TRP A 108 -4.02 -11.90 -11.99
CA TRP A 108 -2.74 -12.12 -12.64
C TRP A 108 -1.56 -11.68 -11.77
N VAL A 109 -0.74 -12.65 -11.39
CA VAL A 109 0.51 -12.46 -10.68
C VAL A 109 1.66 -13.13 -11.45
N SER A 110 2.85 -13.19 -10.87
CA SER A 110 3.98 -13.94 -11.44
C SER A 110 4.50 -14.96 -10.43
N THR A 111 4.97 -16.09 -10.93
CA THR A 111 5.78 -17.05 -10.17
C THR A 111 7.10 -17.28 -10.89
N GLN A 112 8.20 -17.30 -10.13
CA GLN A 112 9.51 -17.55 -10.71
C GLN A 112 9.82 -19.05 -10.73
N LEU A 113 9.95 -19.60 -11.93
CA LEU A 113 10.24 -21.00 -12.21
C LEU A 113 11.73 -21.36 -12.14
N ASN A 114 12.63 -20.38 -12.32
CA ASN A 114 14.08 -20.62 -12.34
C ASN A 114 14.82 -19.89 -11.21
N ASN A 115 14.28 -19.91 -10.00
CA ASN A 115 14.90 -19.24 -8.86
C ASN A 115 16.21 -19.94 -8.42
N PRO A 116 17.21 -19.19 -7.90
CA PRO A 116 18.42 -19.78 -7.32
C PRO A 116 18.10 -20.64 -6.10
N GLN A 117 18.69 -21.84 -6.04
CA GLN A 117 18.54 -22.76 -4.91
C GLN A 117 19.64 -22.55 -3.88
N PHE A 118 19.27 -22.43 -2.61
CA PHE A 118 20.25 -22.38 -1.53
C PHE A 118 20.87 -23.75 -1.29
N ILE A 119 22.19 -23.81 -1.39
CA ILE A 119 23.02 -24.98 -1.11
C ILE A 119 23.85 -24.68 0.14
N PRO A 120 23.68 -25.43 1.24
CA PRO A 120 24.41 -25.21 2.49
C PRO A 120 25.86 -25.72 2.39
N GLY A 121 26.73 -25.15 3.22
CA GLY A 121 28.11 -25.62 3.40
C GLY A 121 29.14 -24.93 2.51
N THR A 122 30.31 -25.56 2.42
CA THR A 122 31.47 -25.08 1.66
C THR A 122 31.68 -25.97 0.44
N CYS A 123 31.90 -25.35 -0.71
CA CYS A 123 32.12 -26.01 -1.99
C CYS A 123 33.53 -25.74 -2.51
N ALA A 124 34.03 -26.63 -3.36
CA ALA A 124 35.33 -26.51 -4.00
C ALA A 124 35.29 -25.52 -5.18
N ALA A 125 36.47 -25.06 -5.61
CA ALA A 125 36.61 -24.31 -6.86
C ALA A 125 36.03 -25.11 -8.05
N GLY A 126 35.35 -24.42 -8.96
CA GLY A 126 34.63 -25.00 -10.09
C GLY A 126 33.18 -25.39 -9.81
N GLN A 127 32.79 -25.58 -8.54
CA GLN A 127 31.39 -25.84 -8.18
C GLN A 127 30.59 -24.54 -8.13
N TYR A 128 29.40 -24.54 -8.72
CA TYR A 128 28.46 -23.39 -8.70
C TYR A 128 29.12 -22.05 -9.07
N GLY A 129 30.08 -22.06 -10.01
CA GLY A 129 30.79 -20.85 -10.46
C GLY A 129 31.86 -20.30 -9.53
N LEU A 130 32.24 -21.02 -8.46
CA LEU A 130 33.28 -20.60 -7.54
C LEU A 130 34.67 -20.67 -8.18
N THR A 131 35.50 -19.64 -7.99
CA THR A 131 36.90 -19.62 -8.45
C THR A 131 37.88 -20.15 -7.40
N ALA A 132 37.45 -20.22 -6.13
CA ALA A 132 38.20 -20.75 -4.99
C ALA A 132 37.23 -21.45 -4.02
N PRO A 133 37.71 -22.34 -3.11
CA PRO A 133 36.85 -22.92 -2.09
C PRO A 133 36.17 -21.85 -1.23
N GLY A 134 34.89 -22.03 -0.95
CA GLY A 134 34.09 -21.03 -0.22
C GLY A 134 32.64 -21.47 -0.02
N PRO A 135 31.77 -20.60 0.54
CA PRO A 135 30.36 -20.92 0.71
C PRO A 135 29.72 -21.34 -0.62
N CYS A 136 28.99 -22.46 -0.63
CA CYS A 136 28.33 -22.96 -1.83
C CYS A 136 27.31 -21.95 -2.40
N SER A 137 26.72 -21.11 -1.54
CA SER A 137 25.76 -20.08 -1.91
C SER A 137 26.24 -18.70 -1.48
N SER A 138 26.21 -17.76 -2.42
CA SER A 138 26.50 -16.35 -2.19
C SER A 138 25.67 -15.48 -3.14
N THR A 139 25.76 -14.16 -2.96
CA THR A 139 25.14 -13.19 -3.87
C THR A 139 25.84 -13.13 -5.24
N ALA A 140 27.07 -13.63 -5.35
CA ALA A 140 27.85 -13.60 -6.58
C ALA A 140 27.53 -14.77 -7.53
N ASN A 141 26.86 -15.83 -7.05
CA ASN A 141 26.65 -17.06 -7.81
C ASN A 141 25.18 -17.48 -7.96
N TYR A 142 24.26 -16.50 -7.98
CA TYR A 142 22.84 -16.78 -8.19
C TYR A 142 22.60 -17.60 -9.46
N ASN A 143 23.14 -17.14 -10.58
CA ASN A 143 22.90 -17.72 -11.90
C ASN A 143 23.33 -19.18 -12.01
N GLN A 144 24.46 -19.56 -11.39
CA GLN A 144 24.95 -20.93 -11.40
C GLN A 144 24.15 -21.88 -10.51
N ARG A 145 23.35 -21.33 -9.58
CA ARG A 145 22.48 -22.10 -8.67
C ARG A 145 21.00 -22.09 -9.08
N ARG A 146 20.65 -21.44 -10.18
CA ARG A 146 19.30 -21.50 -10.75
C ARG A 146 18.95 -22.92 -11.17
N ILE A 147 17.69 -23.30 -11.07
CA ILE A 147 17.21 -24.67 -11.31
C ILE A 147 17.68 -25.21 -12.67
N LEU A 148 17.54 -24.41 -13.74
CA LEU A 148 17.94 -24.80 -15.10
C LEU A 148 19.46 -24.91 -15.25
N SER A 149 20.23 -24.07 -14.56
CA SER A 149 21.70 -24.17 -14.50
C SER A 149 22.16 -25.42 -13.76
N LEU A 150 21.48 -25.80 -12.68
CA LEU A 150 21.76 -27.04 -11.93
C LEU A 150 21.41 -28.29 -12.74
N LEU A 151 20.35 -28.24 -13.55
CA LEU A 151 19.94 -29.34 -14.41
C LEU A 151 20.90 -29.55 -15.58
N ASN A 152 21.30 -28.47 -16.26
CA ASN A 152 22.27 -28.54 -17.35
C ASN A 152 23.03 -27.21 -17.49
N PRO A 153 24.26 -27.09 -16.94
CA PRO A 153 25.04 -25.86 -16.99
C PRO A 153 25.37 -25.37 -18.41
N ALA A 154 25.45 -26.26 -19.40
CA ALA A 154 25.81 -25.91 -20.77
C ALA A 154 24.72 -25.08 -21.47
N ILE A 155 23.45 -25.34 -21.12
CA ILE A 155 22.27 -24.66 -21.67
C ILE A 155 21.68 -23.66 -20.66
N GLY A 156 21.60 -24.03 -19.39
CA GLY A 156 21.02 -23.23 -18.31
C GLY A 156 21.66 -21.85 -18.14
N LYS A 157 22.93 -21.68 -18.54
CA LYS A 157 23.65 -20.39 -18.54
C LYS A 157 22.99 -19.29 -19.39
N TYR A 158 22.08 -19.65 -20.29
CA TYR A 158 21.31 -18.68 -21.09
C TYR A 158 20.02 -18.23 -20.39
N TYR A 159 19.60 -18.91 -19.32
CA TYR A 159 18.36 -18.65 -18.60
C TYR A 159 18.65 -18.02 -17.24
N GLY A 160 18.38 -16.72 -17.13
CA GLY A 160 18.38 -15.99 -15.88
C GLY A 160 17.04 -16.17 -15.16
N TYR A 161 16.32 -15.06 -14.97
CA TYR A 161 14.96 -15.13 -14.47
C TYR A 161 14.07 -15.86 -15.48
N VAL A 162 13.28 -16.82 -15.02
CA VAL A 162 12.21 -17.41 -15.84
C VAL A 162 10.97 -17.36 -14.99
N ASP A 163 10.07 -16.49 -15.36
CA ASP A 163 8.83 -16.24 -14.67
C ASP A 163 7.66 -16.67 -15.54
N MET A 164 6.56 -17.03 -14.90
CA MET A 164 5.32 -17.39 -15.55
C MET A 164 4.19 -16.60 -14.92
N PHE A 165 3.33 -16.01 -15.75
CA PHE A 165 2.08 -15.45 -15.27
C PHE A 165 1.26 -16.56 -14.62
N ASP A 166 0.77 -16.28 -13.41
CA ASP A 166 -0.07 -17.17 -12.65
C ASP A 166 -1.42 -16.48 -12.44
N PRO A 167 -2.52 -16.98 -13.02
CA PRO A 167 -3.84 -16.40 -12.80
C PRO A 167 -4.41 -16.79 -11.43
N GLY A 168 -3.80 -17.69 -10.66
CA GLY A 168 -4.47 -18.21 -9.45
C GLY A 168 -4.58 -17.24 -8.27
N GLY A 169 -4.23 -15.96 -8.41
CA GLY A 169 -4.35 -14.99 -7.33
C GLY A 169 -5.80 -14.73 -6.93
N THR A 170 -6.04 -14.57 -5.63
CA THR A 170 -7.38 -14.25 -5.09
C THR A 170 -7.31 -13.10 -4.09
N GLN A 171 -8.33 -12.24 -4.06
CA GLN A 171 -8.48 -11.19 -3.06
C GLN A 171 -9.94 -11.07 -2.61
N SER A 172 -10.13 -10.86 -1.32
CA SER A 172 -11.45 -10.76 -0.70
C SER A 172 -11.55 -9.45 0.07
N TYR A 173 -12.56 -8.64 -0.20
CA TYR A 173 -12.85 -7.38 0.47
C TYR A 173 -14.23 -7.42 1.10
N ASN A 174 -14.31 -6.99 2.35
CA ASN A 174 -15.55 -6.84 3.10
C ASN A 174 -15.61 -5.42 3.68
N GLY A 175 -16.70 -4.71 3.43
CA GLY A 175 -16.92 -3.35 3.91
C GLY A 175 -18.30 -3.21 4.55
N LEU A 176 -18.36 -2.50 5.69
CA LEU A 176 -19.59 -2.07 6.32
C LEU A 176 -19.57 -0.54 6.43
N ILE A 177 -20.50 0.11 5.75
CA ILE A 177 -20.65 1.56 5.72
C ILE A 177 -21.91 1.92 6.50
N LEU A 178 -21.72 2.56 7.65
CA LEU A 178 -22.78 3.12 8.48
C LEU A 178 -22.87 4.61 8.21
N SER A 179 -24.07 5.10 7.89
CA SER A 179 -24.31 6.52 7.63
C SER A 179 -25.47 7.03 8.47
N VAL A 180 -25.28 8.21 9.06
CA VAL A 180 -26.29 8.93 9.82
C VAL A 180 -26.36 10.36 9.30
N GLN A 181 -27.56 10.75 8.88
CA GLN A 181 -27.85 12.10 8.45
C GLN A 181 -29.00 12.68 9.29
N HIS A 182 -28.82 13.90 9.78
CA HIS A 182 -29.88 14.73 10.33
C HIS A 182 -30.07 15.94 9.43
N ARG A 183 -31.26 16.10 8.86
CA ARG A 183 -31.61 17.31 8.10
C ARG A 183 -31.70 18.51 9.04
N PHE A 184 -31.41 19.71 8.52
CA PHE A 184 -31.42 20.91 9.35
C PHE A 184 -32.77 21.12 10.05
N GLN A 185 -32.79 20.98 11.36
CA GLN A 185 -33.96 21.22 12.21
C GLN A 185 -33.48 21.65 13.60
N HIS A 186 -34.22 22.56 14.25
CA HIS A 186 -33.89 23.07 15.58
C HIS A 186 -32.44 23.61 15.69
N GLY A 187 -31.95 24.21 14.60
CA GLY A 187 -30.63 24.83 14.55
C GLY A 187 -29.47 23.90 14.20
N PHE A 188 -29.66 22.60 13.93
CA PHE A 188 -28.52 21.72 13.60
C PHE A 188 -28.75 20.76 12.44
N THR A 189 -27.64 20.45 11.76
CA THR A 189 -27.54 19.41 10.71
C THR A 189 -26.30 18.56 10.97
N ILE A 190 -26.39 17.27 10.65
CA ILE A 190 -25.32 16.29 10.83
C ILE A 190 -25.24 15.41 9.60
N ASN A 191 -24.03 15.12 9.14
CA ASN A 191 -23.71 14.06 8.20
C ASN A 191 -22.51 13.28 8.75
N SER A 192 -22.71 12.01 9.06
CA SER A 192 -21.71 11.14 9.67
C SER A 192 -21.63 9.83 8.91
N ASN A 193 -20.41 9.38 8.61
CA ASN A 193 -20.15 8.12 7.94
C ASN A 193 -19.01 7.39 8.64
N TYR A 194 -19.22 6.10 8.90
CA TYR A 194 -18.20 5.19 9.38
C TYR A 194 -18.11 3.99 8.45
N THR A 195 -16.93 3.77 7.89
CA THR A 195 -16.61 2.59 7.10
C THR A 195 -15.67 1.71 7.90
N TRP A 196 -16.12 0.52 8.24
CA TRP A 196 -15.23 -0.60 8.53
C TRP A 196 -14.92 -1.29 7.21
N SER A 197 -13.66 -1.64 6.97
CA SER A 197 -13.32 -2.50 5.85
C SER A 197 -12.18 -3.44 6.17
N HIS A 198 -12.16 -4.58 5.52
CA HIS A 198 -11.07 -5.53 5.62
C HIS A 198 -10.84 -6.19 4.27
N CYS A 199 -9.59 -6.23 3.85
CA CYS A 199 -9.18 -6.84 2.60
C CYS A 199 -8.03 -7.81 2.85
N ILE A 200 -8.19 -9.06 2.43
CA ILE A 200 -7.15 -10.08 2.49
C ILE A 200 -7.02 -10.78 1.15
N GLY A 201 -5.80 -11.03 0.72
CA GLY A 201 -5.57 -11.71 -0.55
C GLY A 201 -4.11 -12.03 -0.80
N ASP A 202 -3.88 -12.65 -1.94
CA ASP A 202 -2.54 -12.98 -2.40
C ASP A 202 -1.81 -11.70 -2.85
N TYR A 203 -0.48 -11.76 -2.83
CA TYR A 203 0.35 -10.65 -3.28
C TYR A 203 0.05 -10.30 -4.74
N SER A 204 -0.25 -9.03 -4.97
CA SER A 204 -0.46 -8.45 -6.29
C SER A 204 0.52 -7.31 -6.47
N GLN A 205 1.00 -7.12 -7.70
CA GLN A 205 1.76 -5.94 -8.03
C GLN A 205 0.81 -4.75 -8.12
N GLU A 206 0.91 -3.85 -7.14
CA GLU A 206 -0.06 -2.79 -6.88
C GLU A 206 -0.30 -1.89 -8.10
N PHE A 207 0.75 -1.18 -8.54
CA PHE A 207 0.66 -0.15 -9.58
C PHE A 207 1.44 -0.50 -10.84
N THR A 208 1.94 -1.74 -10.95
CA THR A 208 2.77 -2.20 -12.07
C THR A 208 2.32 -3.56 -12.55
N THR A 209 2.58 -3.87 -13.82
CA THR A 209 2.38 -5.22 -14.35
C THR A 209 3.45 -6.17 -13.83
N PRO A 210 3.11 -7.42 -13.48
CA PRO A 210 4.08 -8.47 -13.17
C PRO A 210 5.22 -8.54 -14.19
N ASN A 211 6.45 -8.57 -13.66
CA ASN A 211 7.68 -8.66 -14.43
C ASN A 211 8.54 -9.81 -13.88
N VAL A 212 9.59 -10.18 -14.60
CA VAL A 212 10.53 -11.21 -14.17
C VAL A 212 11.18 -10.85 -12.82
N GLY A 213 11.24 -11.81 -11.90
CA GLY A 213 11.82 -11.63 -10.58
C GLY A 213 10.98 -10.83 -9.58
N SER A 214 9.71 -10.58 -9.89
CA SER A 214 8.84 -9.75 -9.05
C SER A 214 7.57 -10.48 -8.59
N GLY A 215 7.55 -11.80 -8.73
CA GLY A 215 6.50 -12.69 -8.25
C GLY A 215 6.53 -12.96 -6.75
N TYR A 216 5.91 -14.08 -6.34
CA TYR A 216 5.89 -14.55 -4.96
C TYR A 216 7.30 -14.71 -4.37
N GLN A 217 7.43 -14.42 -3.07
CA GLN A 217 8.66 -14.61 -2.32
C GLN A 217 9.01 -16.10 -2.19
N ASP A 218 7.98 -16.95 -2.05
CA ASP A 218 8.08 -18.40 -2.20
C ASP A 218 7.29 -18.85 -3.45
N PRO A 219 7.98 -19.10 -4.58
CA PRO A 219 7.34 -19.53 -5.82
C PRO A 219 6.55 -20.85 -5.70
N ASN A 220 6.86 -21.68 -4.70
CA ASN A 220 6.20 -22.97 -4.47
C ASN A 220 5.00 -22.86 -3.52
N ASN A 221 4.79 -21.69 -2.90
CA ASN A 221 3.73 -21.48 -1.93
C ASN A 221 3.18 -20.05 -1.99
N ARG A 222 2.21 -19.83 -2.88
CA ARG A 222 1.45 -18.56 -2.99
C ARG A 222 0.93 -18.04 -1.65
N ARG A 223 0.47 -18.94 -0.77
CA ARG A 223 -0.11 -18.56 0.53
C ARG A 223 0.90 -17.92 1.46
N TYR A 224 2.19 -18.10 1.22
CA TYR A 224 3.26 -17.46 1.98
C TYR A 224 3.19 -15.93 1.92
N ASP A 225 2.73 -15.40 0.79
CA ASP A 225 2.55 -13.96 0.56
C ASP A 225 1.11 -13.48 0.78
N ARG A 226 0.22 -14.36 1.25
CA ARG A 226 -1.17 -13.96 1.55
C ARG A 226 -1.18 -13.08 2.81
N GLY A 227 -1.85 -11.93 2.72
CA GLY A 227 -1.90 -10.96 3.79
C GLY A 227 -2.97 -9.90 3.54
N ASN A 228 -2.98 -8.86 4.39
CA ASN A 228 -3.89 -7.74 4.17
C ASN A 228 -3.56 -7.07 2.83
N CYS A 229 -4.55 -6.47 2.17
CA CYS A 229 -4.28 -5.69 0.97
C CYS A 229 -3.56 -4.38 1.33
N PHE A 230 -2.76 -3.85 0.41
CA PHE A 230 -1.99 -2.60 0.60
C PHE A 230 -2.86 -1.39 1.01
N LEU A 231 -4.08 -1.31 0.47
CA LEU A 231 -5.05 -0.26 0.78
C LEU A 231 -6.03 -0.64 1.90
N ASP A 232 -5.80 -1.74 2.62
CA ASP A 232 -6.70 -2.13 3.70
C ASP A 232 -6.72 -1.04 4.78
N ARG A 233 -7.90 -0.53 5.11
CA ARG A 233 -8.11 0.47 6.16
C ARG A 233 -9.27 -0.01 7.01
N GLN A 234 -8.97 -0.43 8.23
CA GLN A 234 -9.95 -1.06 9.11
C GLN A 234 -11.03 -0.11 9.62
N GLY A 235 -10.76 1.19 9.68
CA GLY A 235 -11.73 2.18 10.12
C GLY A 235 -11.50 3.53 9.47
N ASN A 236 -12.55 4.09 8.88
CA ASN A 236 -12.59 5.44 8.35
C ASN A 236 -13.88 6.12 8.83
N PHE A 237 -13.73 7.14 9.66
CA PHE A 237 -14.83 7.92 10.22
C PHE A 237 -14.74 9.36 9.73
N ASN A 238 -15.86 9.89 9.23
CA ASN A 238 -16.00 11.29 8.85
C ASN A 238 -17.30 11.84 9.41
N LEU A 239 -17.22 12.94 10.14
CA LEU A 239 -18.34 13.72 10.63
C LEU A 239 -18.26 15.13 10.05
N SER A 240 -19.39 15.65 9.60
CA SER A 240 -19.59 17.07 9.31
C SER A 240 -20.89 17.49 9.99
N ALA A 241 -20.81 18.51 10.83
CA ALA A 241 -21.98 19.07 11.49
C ALA A 241 -22.01 20.58 11.33
N ALA A 242 -23.19 21.17 11.45
CA ALA A 242 -23.35 22.60 11.66
C ALA A 242 -24.43 22.84 12.70
N TYR A 243 -24.17 23.75 13.63
CA TYR A 243 -25.07 24.14 14.70
C TYR A 243 -25.15 25.65 14.82
N GLU A 244 -26.36 26.19 14.76
CA GLU A 244 -26.68 27.59 15.00
C GLU A 244 -27.08 27.77 16.47
N LEU A 245 -26.34 28.63 17.16
CA LEU A 245 -26.62 28.96 18.54
C LEU A 245 -27.97 29.68 18.67
N PRO A 246 -28.77 29.34 19.69
CA PRO A 246 -30.08 29.93 19.87
C PRO A 246 -29.99 31.43 20.16
N ARG A 247 -31.08 32.14 19.93
CA ARG A 247 -31.20 33.54 20.34
C ARG A 247 -31.40 33.63 21.84
N PHE A 248 -30.40 34.16 22.54
CA PHE A 248 -30.44 34.35 23.98
C PHE A 248 -31.36 35.51 24.37
N SER A 249 -32.12 35.33 25.44
CA SER A 249 -33.06 36.34 25.95
C SER A 249 -32.32 37.53 26.58
N ASN A 250 -31.25 37.29 27.32
CA ASN A 250 -30.39 38.30 27.93
C ASN A 250 -29.71 39.18 26.85
N HIS A 251 -29.73 40.50 27.03
CA HIS A 251 -29.21 41.46 26.06
C HIS A 251 -27.71 41.26 25.74
N LEU A 252 -26.86 41.07 26.75
CA LEU A 252 -25.43 40.84 26.55
C LEU A 252 -25.17 39.50 25.87
N ALA A 253 -25.83 38.43 26.30
CA ALA A 253 -25.72 37.11 25.67
C ALA A 253 -26.25 37.12 24.23
N ARG A 254 -27.26 37.95 23.94
CA ARG A 254 -27.78 38.13 22.59
C ARG A 254 -26.74 38.76 21.67
N ILE A 255 -26.12 39.85 22.13
CA ILE A 255 -25.08 40.54 21.38
C ILE A 255 -23.85 39.65 21.20
N LEU A 256 -23.42 38.90 22.22
CA LEU A 256 -22.15 38.18 22.18
C LEU A 256 -22.26 36.76 21.63
N ALA A 257 -23.38 36.06 21.84
CA ALA A 257 -23.45 34.61 21.64
C ALA A 257 -24.61 34.12 20.75
N SER A 258 -25.54 34.97 20.32
CA SER A 258 -26.61 34.56 19.39
C SER A 258 -26.17 34.56 17.93
N ASP A 259 -26.85 33.76 17.10
CA ASP A 259 -26.71 33.73 15.63
C ASP A 259 -25.29 33.32 15.13
N TRP A 260 -24.48 32.76 16.03
CA TRP A 260 -23.23 32.10 15.68
C TRP A 260 -23.51 30.69 15.17
N ARG A 261 -22.90 30.34 14.05
CA ARG A 261 -22.88 28.99 13.49
C ARG A 261 -21.52 28.35 13.71
N ILE A 262 -21.51 27.21 14.37
CA ILE A 262 -20.33 26.36 14.59
C ILE A 262 -20.42 25.18 13.63
N SER A 263 -19.37 24.91 12.86
CA SER A 263 -19.34 23.85 11.85
C SER A 263 -18.10 22.99 12.00
N PRO A 264 -18.12 21.93 12.84
CA PRO A 264 -16.99 21.03 13.00
C PRO A 264 -16.96 19.95 11.89
N ILE A 265 -15.74 19.57 11.54
CA ILE A 265 -15.42 18.39 10.73
C ILE A 265 -14.48 17.52 11.56
N ILE A 266 -14.82 16.26 11.77
CA ILE A 266 -13.98 15.30 12.49
C ILE A 266 -13.64 14.16 11.55
N ARG A 267 -12.36 13.83 11.48
CA ARG A 267 -11.85 12.72 10.67
C ARG A 267 -11.03 11.78 11.54
N TYR A 268 -11.29 10.49 11.40
CA TYR A 268 -10.46 9.45 11.99
C TYR A 268 -10.20 8.35 10.97
N LEU A 269 -8.94 8.00 10.80
CA LEU A 269 -8.51 6.96 9.86
C LEU A 269 -7.52 6.04 10.56
N THR A 270 -7.75 4.74 10.53
CA THR A 270 -6.78 3.74 11.01
C THR A 270 -5.51 3.78 10.17
N GLY A 271 -4.38 3.39 10.76
CA GLY A 271 -3.11 3.40 10.05
C GLY A 271 -3.06 2.47 8.84
N ALA A 272 -2.16 2.77 7.92
CA ALA A 272 -1.91 1.92 6.76
C ALA A 272 -1.27 0.59 7.17
N PRO A 273 -1.55 -0.52 6.49
CA PRO A 273 -0.82 -1.75 6.65
C PRO A 273 0.56 -1.58 6.02
N LEU A 274 1.57 -2.12 6.68
CA LEU A 274 2.97 -1.97 6.36
C LEU A 274 3.59 -3.35 6.19
N THR A 275 4.48 -3.45 5.22
CA THR A 275 5.36 -4.61 5.05
C THR A 275 6.73 -4.26 5.57
N ILE A 276 7.21 -5.04 6.54
CA ILE A 276 8.58 -4.95 7.04
C ILE A 276 9.46 -5.86 6.19
N THR A 277 10.57 -5.32 5.72
CA THR A 277 11.54 -6.04 4.89
C THR A 277 12.87 -6.19 5.63
N THR A 278 13.59 -7.27 5.35
CA THR A 278 14.90 -7.57 5.94
C THR A 278 15.98 -6.57 5.51
N GLY A 279 15.86 -6.07 4.28
CA GLY A 279 16.86 -5.24 3.59
C GLY A 279 18.14 -5.98 3.21
N VAL A 280 18.12 -7.30 3.32
CA VAL A 280 19.21 -8.21 2.94
C VAL A 280 18.60 -9.50 2.40
N ASP A 281 19.23 -10.10 1.39
CA ASP A 281 18.83 -11.42 0.89
C ASP A 281 19.41 -12.51 1.81
N ARG A 282 18.58 -13.00 2.75
CA ARG A 282 18.91 -14.10 3.66
C ARG A 282 18.71 -15.46 3.01
N ALA A 283 17.72 -15.61 2.14
CA ALA A 283 17.49 -16.89 1.44
C ALA A 283 18.50 -17.17 0.31
N LEU A 284 19.27 -16.17 -0.11
CA LEU A 284 20.19 -16.19 -1.26
C LEU A 284 19.52 -16.69 -2.54
N ASN A 285 18.31 -16.19 -2.78
CA ASN A 285 17.44 -16.54 -3.90
C ASN A 285 17.26 -15.37 -4.90
N ASP A 286 18.16 -14.38 -4.87
CA ASP A 286 18.15 -13.23 -5.78
C ASP A 286 16.88 -12.37 -5.61
N ASN A 287 16.43 -12.26 -4.35
CA ASN A 287 15.30 -11.42 -3.95
C ASN A 287 15.67 -10.61 -2.71
N THR A 288 16.27 -9.44 -2.93
CA THR A 288 16.72 -8.53 -1.86
C THR A 288 15.62 -7.58 -1.37
N ILE A 289 14.56 -7.37 -2.16
CA ILE A 289 13.63 -6.26 -1.97
C ILE A 289 12.44 -6.68 -1.10
N THR A 290 11.92 -7.90 -1.30
CA THR A 290 10.64 -8.29 -0.69
C THR A 290 10.77 -9.23 0.50
N GLN A 291 11.98 -9.71 0.82
CA GLN A 291 12.18 -10.61 1.95
C GLN A 291 11.74 -10.00 3.27
N ARG A 292 10.95 -10.76 4.03
CA ARG A 292 10.38 -10.35 5.31
C ARG A 292 11.10 -11.05 6.49
N PRO A 293 11.21 -10.40 7.66
CA PRO A 293 11.90 -10.98 8.81
C PRO A 293 11.08 -12.05 9.54
N ASN A 294 11.68 -12.65 10.56
CA ASN A 294 10.94 -13.41 11.56
C ASN A 294 10.32 -12.47 12.59
N LEU A 295 9.03 -12.65 12.88
CA LEU A 295 8.33 -12.09 14.01
C LEU A 295 8.46 -13.06 15.20
N ILE A 296 9.21 -12.64 16.23
CA ILE A 296 9.49 -13.46 17.42
C ILE A 296 8.69 -13.02 18.65
N ALA A 297 8.15 -11.79 18.65
CA ALA A 297 7.31 -11.27 19.73
C ALA A 297 6.09 -10.52 19.18
N PRO A 298 5.02 -11.23 18.74
CA PRO A 298 3.83 -10.62 18.14
C PRO A 298 3.13 -9.57 19.01
N SER A 299 3.14 -9.76 20.34
CA SER A 299 2.53 -8.82 21.29
C SER A 299 3.35 -7.53 21.49
N ALA A 300 4.60 -7.52 21.03
CA ALA A 300 5.54 -6.42 21.26
C ALA A 300 5.97 -5.74 19.95
N VAL A 301 5.21 -5.89 18.86
CA VAL A 301 5.50 -5.25 17.55
C VAL A 301 5.62 -3.73 17.65
N ARG A 302 4.75 -3.12 18.47
CA ARG A 302 4.75 -1.68 18.72
C ARG A 302 5.50 -1.39 20.02
N ASN A 303 6.25 -0.31 20.02
CA ASN A 303 6.83 0.22 21.25
C ASN A 303 5.76 0.98 22.03
N THR A 304 5.38 0.45 23.19
CA THR A 304 4.40 1.08 24.09
C THR A 304 5.06 1.88 25.22
N GLY A 305 6.40 1.92 25.24
CA GLY A 305 7.16 2.67 26.24
C GLY A 305 7.14 4.18 26.00
N PRO A 306 7.78 4.97 26.89
CA PRO A 306 7.79 6.45 26.83
C PRO A 306 8.28 7.02 25.49
N ASN A 307 9.17 6.29 24.81
CA ASN A 307 9.76 6.70 23.52
C ASN A 307 8.97 6.20 22.29
N GLY A 308 7.87 5.48 22.49
CA GLY A 308 7.08 4.82 21.44
C GLY A 308 6.30 5.77 20.53
N PHE A 309 6.21 7.05 20.88
CA PHE A 309 5.53 8.04 20.06
C PHE A 309 6.18 8.21 18.68
N LEU A 310 7.51 8.32 18.63
CA LEU A 310 8.31 8.39 17.40
C LEU A 310 9.08 7.10 17.10
N ASN A 311 9.47 6.31 18.11
CA ASN A 311 10.06 4.99 17.91
C ASN A 311 8.94 3.93 17.89
N PHE A 312 8.10 3.96 16.87
CA PHE A 312 6.81 3.28 16.83
C PHE A 312 6.91 1.75 16.77
N LEU A 313 7.81 1.20 15.95
CA LEU A 313 8.04 -0.25 15.91
C LEU A 313 9.15 -0.62 16.87
N ASN A 314 8.99 -1.76 17.52
CA ASN A 314 10.01 -2.33 18.38
C ASN A 314 10.89 -3.30 17.57
N ALA A 315 12.16 -2.95 17.38
CA ALA A 315 13.12 -3.79 16.68
C ALA A 315 13.29 -5.18 17.29
N SER A 316 13.17 -5.34 18.62
CA SER A 316 13.35 -6.64 19.27
C SER A 316 12.22 -7.64 18.99
N ALA A 317 11.11 -7.20 18.40
CA ALA A 317 10.06 -8.10 17.94
C ALA A 317 10.43 -8.82 16.64
N PHE A 318 11.47 -8.35 15.93
CA PHE A 318 11.86 -8.85 14.62
C PHE A 318 13.30 -9.35 14.61
N THR A 319 13.56 -10.42 13.87
CA THR A 319 14.92 -10.93 13.65
C THR A 319 15.15 -11.28 12.19
N GLN A 320 16.41 -11.17 11.77
CA GLN A 320 16.82 -11.66 10.46
C GLN A 320 16.64 -13.18 10.41
N PRO A 321 16.06 -13.74 9.33
CA PRO A 321 15.99 -15.18 9.13
C PRO A 321 17.37 -15.83 9.11
N ALA A 322 17.42 -17.14 9.35
CA ALA A 322 18.64 -17.91 9.15
C ALA A 322 19.08 -17.83 7.69
N LEU A 323 20.37 -18.01 7.43
CA LEU A 323 20.86 -18.02 6.05
C LEU A 323 20.26 -19.21 5.31
N GLY A 324 19.74 -18.98 4.10
CA GLY A 324 19.02 -19.97 3.31
C GLY A 324 17.54 -20.12 3.63
N THR A 325 16.98 -19.30 4.54
CA THR A 325 15.55 -19.38 4.92
C THR A 325 14.82 -18.07 4.69
N LEU A 326 13.53 -18.16 4.38
CA LEU A 326 12.61 -17.02 4.39
C LEU A 326 12.07 -16.78 5.82
N GLY A 327 11.59 -15.56 6.09
CA GLY A 327 10.99 -15.23 7.38
C GLY A 327 9.61 -15.85 7.61
N ASN A 328 8.93 -15.47 8.69
CA ASN A 328 7.56 -15.90 8.97
C ASN A 328 6.54 -14.75 9.00
N LEU A 329 6.98 -13.49 8.90
CA LEU A 329 6.09 -12.34 8.85
C LEU A 329 5.38 -12.31 7.49
N GLY A 330 4.05 -12.27 7.48
CA GLY A 330 3.29 -12.10 6.24
C GLY A 330 3.32 -10.65 5.73
N THR A 331 2.96 -10.45 4.46
CA THR A 331 2.88 -9.11 3.86
C THR A 331 1.78 -8.25 4.51
N TYR A 332 1.98 -6.93 4.62
CA TYR A 332 0.98 -5.95 5.07
C TYR A 332 0.35 -6.26 6.45
N ASN A 333 1.08 -6.96 7.34
CA ASN A 333 0.54 -7.41 8.63
C ASN A 333 0.87 -6.50 9.83
N VAL A 334 1.57 -5.38 9.60
CA VAL A 334 1.87 -4.40 10.67
C VAL A 334 1.20 -3.08 10.35
N PHE A 335 0.29 -2.60 11.19
CA PHE A 335 -0.39 -1.32 10.95
C PHE A 335 0.39 -0.14 11.52
N GLY A 336 0.56 0.90 10.71
CA GLY A 336 1.14 2.18 11.09
C GLY A 336 0.25 3.02 12.02
N PRO A 337 0.67 4.26 12.32
CA PRO A 337 -0.13 5.21 13.10
C PRO A 337 -1.44 5.56 12.40
N GLY A 338 -2.53 5.64 13.17
CA GLY A 338 -3.77 6.26 12.70
C GLY A 338 -3.73 7.79 12.76
N ILE A 339 -4.74 8.40 12.16
CA ILE A 339 -4.92 9.85 12.04
C ILE A 339 -6.19 10.24 12.77
N PHE A 340 -6.13 11.37 13.47
CA PHE A 340 -7.28 12.01 14.07
C PHE A 340 -7.16 13.52 13.87
N GLU A 341 -8.13 14.10 13.17
CA GLU A 341 -8.13 15.51 12.78
C GLU A 341 -9.48 16.13 13.14
N VAL A 342 -9.43 17.37 13.64
CA VAL A 342 -10.61 18.16 13.96
C VAL A 342 -10.42 19.53 13.34
N ASP A 343 -11.25 19.83 12.35
CA ASP A 343 -11.35 21.14 11.73
C ASP A 343 -12.65 21.79 12.19
N THR A 344 -12.69 23.10 12.28
CA THR A 344 -13.91 23.81 12.71
C THR A 344 -13.97 25.19 12.09
N ALA A 345 -15.16 25.57 11.65
CA ALA A 345 -15.48 26.94 11.31
C ALA A 345 -16.47 27.53 12.31
N LEU A 346 -16.27 28.80 12.66
CA LEU A 346 -17.18 29.64 13.42
C LEU A 346 -17.57 30.81 12.51
N SER A 347 -18.86 31.04 12.33
CA SER A 347 -19.35 32.13 11.46
C SER A 347 -20.54 32.84 12.08
N ARG A 348 -20.69 34.13 11.82
CA ARG A 348 -21.85 34.92 12.23
C ARG A 348 -22.16 36.02 11.23
N LEU A 349 -23.45 36.26 11.04
CA LEU A 349 -23.98 37.39 10.28
C LEU A 349 -24.33 38.53 11.25
N PHE A 350 -23.73 39.69 11.01
CA PHE A 350 -24.00 40.94 11.72
C PHE A 350 -24.85 41.84 10.83
N PRO A 351 -26.16 41.98 11.09
CA PRO A 351 -26.97 42.96 10.39
C PRO A 351 -26.52 44.38 10.81
N ILE A 352 -26.22 45.23 9.83
CA ILE A 352 -25.85 46.64 10.05
C ILE A 352 -27.06 47.54 9.76
N THR A 353 -27.70 47.33 8.61
CA THR A 353 -28.99 47.93 8.23
C THR A 353 -29.88 46.88 7.59
N GLU A 354 -31.09 47.26 7.15
CA GLU A 354 -32.03 46.36 6.47
C GLU A 354 -31.50 45.77 5.15
N HIS A 355 -30.54 46.45 4.52
CA HIS A 355 -29.93 46.03 3.25
C HIS A 355 -28.44 45.70 3.37
N LYS A 356 -27.80 45.94 4.53
CA LYS A 356 -26.36 45.76 4.73
C LYS A 356 -26.07 44.75 5.81
N MET A 357 -25.22 43.78 5.50
CA MET A 357 -24.84 42.70 6.42
C MET A 357 -23.35 42.42 6.33
N LEU A 358 -22.72 42.18 7.48
CA LEU A 358 -21.33 41.75 7.58
C LEU A 358 -21.28 40.30 8.05
N GLU A 359 -20.69 39.41 7.27
CA GLU A 359 -20.35 38.06 7.70
C GLU A 359 -18.92 38.04 8.24
N PHE A 360 -18.77 37.54 9.46
CA PHE A 360 -17.48 37.16 10.02
C PHE A 360 -17.36 35.65 9.99
N ARG A 361 -16.20 35.14 9.57
CA ARG A 361 -15.87 33.72 9.56
C ARG A 361 -14.47 33.51 10.09
N ALA A 362 -14.33 32.59 11.02
CA ALA A 362 -13.06 32.10 11.54
C ALA A 362 -12.98 30.59 11.32
N GLU A 363 -11.89 30.10 10.78
CA GLU A 363 -11.65 28.68 10.56
C GLU A 363 -10.38 28.23 11.27
N ALA A 364 -10.40 27.01 11.79
CA ALA A 364 -9.26 26.34 12.36
C ALA A 364 -9.15 24.95 11.74
N TYR A 365 -8.04 24.68 11.06
CA TYR A 365 -7.65 23.36 10.58
C TYR A 365 -6.68 22.74 11.57
N ASN A 366 -6.81 21.45 11.85
CA ASN A 366 -6.10 20.76 12.94
C ASN A 366 -6.20 21.58 14.25
N LEU A 367 -7.43 21.88 14.68
CA LEU A 367 -7.72 22.73 15.85
C LEU A 367 -7.00 22.26 17.12
N PRO A 368 -6.80 20.97 17.42
CA PRO A 368 -6.01 20.53 18.58
C PRO A 368 -4.50 20.70 18.39
N ASN A 369 -4.01 20.92 17.17
CA ASN A 369 -2.60 20.90 16.78
C ASN A 369 -1.92 19.54 17.04
N PHE A 370 -2.60 18.45 16.71
CA PHE A 370 -2.00 17.11 16.85
C PHE A 370 -0.93 16.90 15.77
N PHE A 371 0.18 16.28 16.17
CA PHE A 371 1.19 15.83 15.23
C PHE A 371 0.68 14.59 14.49
N LEU A 372 0.32 14.77 13.22
CA LEU A 372 -0.14 13.69 12.36
C LEU A 372 1.07 12.89 11.89
N ARG A 373 1.35 11.79 12.58
CA ARG A 373 2.52 10.94 12.34
C ARG A 373 2.46 10.26 10.97
N GLY A 374 3.56 10.32 10.22
CA GLY A 374 3.77 9.48 9.04
C GLY A 374 4.02 8.01 9.41
N ASN A 375 4.30 7.18 8.40
CA ASN A 375 4.66 5.79 8.61
C ASN A 375 6.11 5.66 9.13
N PRO A 376 6.40 4.69 10.01
CA PRO A 376 7.76 4.41 10.45
C PRO A 376 8.61 3.81 9.32
N GLY A 377 9.94 3.89 9.45
CA GLY A 377 10.86 3.12 8.62
C GLY A 377 10.64 1.61 8.78
N THR A 378 10.52 0.87 7.68
CA THR A 378 10.18 -0.57 7.68
C THR A 378 11.32 -1.49 7.25
N LEU A 379 12.50 -0.93 6.96
CA LEU A 379 13.67 -1.69 6.53
C LEU A 379 14.51 -2.12 7.74
N LEU A 380 14.48 -3.41 8.10
CA LEU A 380 15.07 -3.92 9.34
C LEU A 380 16.59 -3.72 9.42
N SER A 381 17.29 -3.65 8.29
CA SER A 381 18.74 -3.46 8.24
C SER A 381 19.20 -2.02 8.50
N THR A 382 18.29 -1.04 8.60
CA THR A 382 18.66 0.37 8.80
C THR A 382 18.58 0.82 10.26
N PRO A 383 19.41 1.79 10.68
CA PRO A 383 19.33 2.35 12.03
C PRO A 383 18.04 3.13 12.31
N THR A 384 17.30 3.51 11.25
CA THR A 384 16.03 4.23 11.33
C THR A 384 14.81 3.30 11.36
N PHE A 385 15.01 1.98 11.45
CA PHE A 385 13.93 1.02 11.56
C PHE A 385 13.00 1.37 12.73
N GLY A 386 11.69 1.36 12.47
CA GLY A 386 10.66 1.66 13.45
C GLY A 386 10.50 3.14 13.81
N GLN A 387 11.35 4.03 13.30
CA GLN A 387 11.28 5.46 13.60
C GLN A 387 10.37 6.21 12.63
N ILE A 388 9.57 7.13 13.17
CA ILE A 388 8.73 8.05 12.40
C ILE A 388 9.50 9.37 12.25
N ASN A 389 10.02 9.60 11.05
CA ASN A 389 10.78 10.81 10.70
C ASN A 389 10.01 11.73 9.73
N THR A 390 8.74 11.42 9.46
CA THR A 390 7.89 12.13 8.51
C THR A 390 6.56 12.51 9.14
N VAL A 391 5.95 13.56 8.60
CA VAL A 391 4.57 13.95 8.88
C VAL A 391 3.67 13.25 7.86
N TYR A 392 2.46 12.88 8.28
CA TYR A 392 1.46 12.32 7.38
C TYR A 392 1.19 13.27 6.22
N ASN A 393 1.14 12.74 4.99
CA ASN A 393 0.82 13.49 3.77
C ASN A 393 1.67 14.76 3.54
N SER A 394 3.00 14.62 3.59
CA SER A 394 3.97 15.71 3.37
C SER A 394 3.86 16.44 2.02
N ASN A 395 3.01 15.96 1.09
CA ASN A 395 2.86 16.50 -0.26
C ASN A 395 1.62 17.40 -0.45
N TYR A 396 0.71 17.52 0.53
CA TYR A 396 -0.51 18.35 0.46
C TYR A 396 -0.45 19.55 1.42
N ALA A 397 0.51 20.46 1.22
CA ALA A 397 0.77 21.58 2.12
C ALA A 397 -0.21 22.78 2.01
N LEU A 398 -1.36 22.68 1.33
CA LEU A 398 -2.23 23.84 1.07
C LEU A 398 -3.73 23.67 1.34
N GLY A 399 -4.20 22.51 1.84
CA GLY A 399 -5.65 22.23 1.85
C GLY A 399 -6.22 21.41 3.01
N GLY A 400 -5.54 21.33 4.15
CA GLY A 400 -6.00 20.52 5.28
C GLY A 400 -5.66 19.05 5.09
N GLY A 401 -4.57 18.63 5.73
CA GLY A 401 -4.08 17.26 5.73
C GLY A 401 -2.59 17.24 6.03
N GLY A 402 -2.23 16.90 7.26
CA GLY A 402 -0.82 16.68 7.65
C GLY A 402 -0.05 17.89 8.17
N GLY A 403 -0.64 19.09 8.20
CA GLY A 403 0.04 20.32 8.66
C GLY A 403 -0.15 20.64 10.14
N PRO A 404 0.60 21.62 10.67
CA PRO A 404 0.30 22.22 11.98
C PRO A 404 -1.08 22.91 11.95
N ARG A 405 -1.55 23.37 13.10
CA ARG A 405 -2.78 24.17 13.20
C ARG A 405 -2.71 25.39 12.30
N VAL A 406 -3.73 25.57 11.47
CA VAL A 406 -3.90 26.76 10.62
C VAL A 406 -5.16 27.50 11.04
N LEU A 407 -5.04 28.81 11.25
CA LEU A 407 -6.17 29.68 11.55
C LEU A 407 -6.40 30.63 10.37
N GLN A 408 -7.64 30.75 9.93
CA GLN A 408 -8.03 31.67 8.86
C GLN A 408 -9.17 32.55 9.33
N LEU A 409 -9.12 33.83 8.96
CA LEU A 409 -10.16 34.82 9.27
C LEU A 409 -10.63 35.44 7.95
N ALA A 410 -11.93 35.58 7.80
CA ALA A 410 -12.54 36.21 6.64
C ALA A 410 -13.69 37.12 7.07
N GLY A 411 -13.82 38.23 6.37
CA GLY A 411 -14.95 39.14 6.46
C GLY A 411 -15.58 39.29 5.08
N LYS A 412 -16.90 39.21 4.98
CA LYS A 412 -17.63 39.46 3.74
C LYS A 412 -18.75 40.45 3.99
N PHE A 413 -18.78 41.50 3.19
CA PHE A 413 -19.79 42.54 3.26
C PHE A 413 -20.83 42.36 2.15
N TYR A 414 -22.11 42.35 2.53
CA TYR A 414 -23.25 42.26 1.64
C TYR A 414 -23.92 43.64 1.59
N PHE A 415 -24.21 44.13 0.39
CA PHE A 415 -24.75 45.46 0.10
C PHE A 415 -26.07 45.40 -0.67
#